data_AF-A0A532UJ39-F1
#
_entry.id   AF-A0A532UJ39-F1
#
_cell.length_a   1.000
_cell.length_b   1.000
_cell.length_c   1.000
_cell.angle_alpha   90.00
_cell.angle_beta   90.00
_cell.angle_gamma   90.00
#
_symmetry.space_group_name_H-M   'P 1'
#
loop_
_entity.id
_entity.type
_entity.pdbx_description
1 polymer ?
#
loop_
_entity_poly.entity_id
_entity_poly.type
_entity_poly.pdbx_seq_one_letter_code
_entity_poly.pdbx_strand_id
1 'polypeptide(L)'
;MRCAKARKYMLEMVEEGLSPLLQQRLKVHLESCPTCQGEYDALQELYYTVKGLPLPQVAEPLGTEVLGLVRQRIRAEGIEPSLSLWNRGGWRILSLFRRPLLAYTSLVVIVGLVIGGILFWFSYSQRVTVDLSDLTLDEVEQAWELISPEMEVDMELIALLDSLSPEEISSFSDELKVEVEPDLILSEVPILPSGYLNSGYFYYDLSDFSPEEIEEIIQQLSDKGSSNPSPQKEGGGARLFLKPIDEFVSI
;
A
#
# COMPACT_ATOMS: atom_id res chain seq x y z
N MET A 1 -11.63 17.03 -5.33
CA MET A 1 -10.30 17.66 -5.14
C MET A 1 -10.32 19.02 -5.83
N ARG A 2 -9.65 20.05 -5.29
CA ARG A 2 -9.51 21.37 -5.95
C ARG A 2 -8.37 21.36 -6.98
N CYS A 3 -8.53 22.06 -8.10
CA CYS A 3 -7.54 22.10 -9.19
C CYS A 3 -6.14 22.53 -8.72
N ALA A 4 -6.05 23.49 -7.79
CA ALA A 4 -4.77 23.94 -7.24
C ALA A 4 -4.00 22.83 -6.50
N LYS A 5 -4.72 21.92 -5.82
CA LYS A 5 -4.13 20.77 -5.11
C LYS A 5 -3.78 19.66 -6.11
N ALA A 6 -4.63 19.45 -7.12
CA ALA A 6 -4.36 18.50 -8.20
C ALA A 6 -3.06 18.83 -8.93
N ARG A 7 -2.82 20.10 -9.30
CA ARG A 7 -1.57 20.53 -9.97
C ARG A 7 -0.30 20.16 -9.21
N LYS A 8 -0.31 20.28 -7.88
CA LYS A 8 0.84 19.87 -7.05
C LYS A 8 1.08 18.36 -7.16
N TYR A 9 0.01 17.57 -7.10
CA TYR A 9 0.09 16.11 -7.17
C TYR A 9 0.34 15.55 -8.57
N MET A 10 0.05 16.29 -9.64
CA MET A 10 0.39 15.88 -11.01
C MET A 10 1.90 15.68 -11.16
N LEU A 11 2.71 16.61 -10.65
CA LEU A 11 4.18 16.52 -10.70
C LEU A 11 4.69 15.31 -9.92
N GLU A 12 4.22 15.14 -8.68
CA GLU A 12 4.57 13.98 -7.85
C GLU A 12 4.13 12.64 -8.45
N MET A 13 3.01 12.63 -9.21
CA MET A 13 2.52 11.43 -9.90
C MET A 13 3.41 11.05 -11.08
N VAL A 14 3.93 12.03 -11.84
CA VAL A 14 4.85 11.80 -12.97
C VAL A 14 6.22 11.32 -12.47
N GLU A 15 6.65 11.75 -11.29
CA GLU A 15 7.89 11.30 -10.63
C GLU A 15 7.75 9.98 -9.86
N GLU A 16 6.60 9.30 -9.94
CA GLU A 16 6.28 8.05 -9.22
C GLU A 16 6.36 8.17 -7.68
N GLY A 17 6.32 9.39 -7.13
CA GLY A 17 6.42 9.67 -5.69
C GLY A 17 5.09 9.69 -4.93
N LEU A 18 3.96 9.68 -5.64
CA LEU A 18 2.64 9.86 -5.04
C LEU A 18 2.08 8.56 -4.43
N SER A 19 1.47 8.62 -3.23
CA SER A 19 0.90 7.42 -2.59
C SER A 19 -0.31 6.85 -3.36
N PRO A 20 -0.61 5.53 -3.29
CA PRO A 20 -1.67 4.89 -4.08
C PRO A 20 -3.06 5.53 -3.89
N LEU A 21 -3.39 5.92 -2.66
CA LEU A 21 -4.66 6.54 -2.34
C LEU A 21 -4.78 7.94 -2.96
N LEU A 22 -3.69 8.71 -2.97
CA LEU A 22 -3.65 10.03 -3.62
C LEU A 22 -3.66 9.92 -5.14
N GLN A 23 -2.97 8.91 -5.70
CA GLN A 23 -3.03 8.61 -7.12
C GLN A 23 -4.47 8.33 -7.57
N GLN A 24 -5.21 7.49 -6.83
CA GLN A 24 -6.60 7.20 -7.16
C GLN A 24 -7.49 8.46 -7.10
N ARG A 25 -7.33 9.28 -6.06
CA ARG A 25 -8.09 10.55 -5.94
C ARG A 25 -7.76 11.53 -7.07
N LEU A 26 -6.49 11.59 -7.48
CA LEU A 26 -6.06 12.45 -8.58
C LEU A 26 -6.61 11.93 -9.91
N LYS A 27 -6.58 10.62 -10.18
CA LYS A 27 -7.18 10.02 -11.39
C LYS A 27 -8.66 10.37 -11.54
N VAL A 28 -9.46 10.20 -10.47
CA VAL A 28 -10.88 10.59 -10.46
C VAL A 28 -11.06 12.09 -10.75
N HIS A 29 -10.14 12.94 -10.27
CA HIS A 29 -10.19 14.36 -10.59
C HIS A 29 -9.83 14.67 -12.05
N LEU A 30 -8.81 14.01 -12.60
CA LEU A 30 -8.42 14.18 -14.00
C LEU A 30 -9.56 13.74 -14.94
N GLU A 31 -10.21 12.61 -14.64
CA GLU A 31 -11.38 12.12 -15.40
C GLU A 31 -12.57 13.09 -15.39
N SER A 32 -12.71 13.91 -14.34
CA SER A 32 -13.82 14.86 -14.19
C SER A 32 -13.48 16.31 -14.57
N CYS A 33 -12.20 16.64 -14.78
CA CYS A 33 -11.74 18.00 -15.02
C CYS A 33 -10.84 18.05 -16.28
N PRO A 34 -11.41 18.34 -17.47
CA PRO A 34 -10.65 18.28 -18.73
C PRO A 34 -9.49 19.28 -18.78
N THR A 35 -9.60 20.43 -18.10
CA THR A 35 -8.49 21.38 -17.98
C THR A 35 -7.30 20.78 -17.25
N CYS A 36 -7.53 20.10 -16.12
CA CYS A 36 -6.47 19.44 -15.36
C CYS A 36 -5.92 18.22 -16.10
N GLN A 37 -6.75 17.51 -16.87
CA GLN A 37 -6.30 16.42 -17.72
C GLN A 37 -5.35 16.90 -18.82
N GLY A 38 -5.70 17.97 -19.55
CA GLY A 38 -4.81 18.54 -20.56
C GLY A 38 -3.49 19.09 -19.98
N GLU A 39 -3.53 19.68 -18.79
CA GLU A 39 -2.31 20.06 -18.06
C GLU A 39 -1.44 18.84 -17.69
N TYR A 40 -2.05 17.75 -17.25
CA TYR A 40 -1.35 16.51 -16.91
C TYR A 40 -0.72 15.84 -18.15
N ASP A 41 -1.45 15.75 -19.25
CA ASP A 41 -0.97 15.16 -20.50
C ASP A 41 0.24 15.95 -21.04
N ALA A 42 0.16 17.29 -21.04
CA ALA A 42 1.27 18.15 -21.43
C ALA A 42 2.49 18.02 -20.50
N LEU A 43 2.26 17.89 -19.19
CA LEU A 43 3.33 17.65 -18.21
C LEU A 43 4.01 16.30 -18.45
N GLN A 44 3.23 15.27 -18.74
CA GLN A 44 3.74 13.93 -19.01
C GLN A 44 4.57 13.89 -20.31
N GLU A 45 4.09 14.53 -21.37
CA GLU A 45 4.83 14.68 -22.63
C GLU A 45 6.16 15.43 -22.41
N LEU A 46 6.14 16.55 -21.67
CA LEU A 46 7.33 17.31 -21.34
C LEU A 46 8.33 16.47 -20.54
N TYR A 47 7.85 15.74 -19.53
CA TYR A 47 8.69 14.88 -18.70
C TYR A 47 9.39 13.80 -19.51
N TYR A 48 8.67 13.07 -20.36
CA TYR A 48 9.27 12.04 -21.21
C TYR A 48 10.21 12.63 -22.27
N THR A 49 9.90 13.81 -22.80
CA THR A 49 10.79 14.53 -23.72
C THR A 49 12.11 14.88 -23.03
N VAL A 50 12.06 15.44 -21.83
CA VAL A 50 13.25 15.79 -21.04
C VAL A 50 14.02 14.53 -20.63
N LYS A 51 13.33 13.48 -20.20
CA LYS A 51 13.94 12.19 -19.81
C LYS A 51 14.62 11.48 -20.99
N GLY A 52 14.13 11.69 -22.21
CA GLY A 52 14.70 11.15 -23.44
C GLY A 52 15.91 11.91 -23.98
N LEU A 53 16.20 13.11 -23.47
CA LEU A 53 17.40 13.84 -23.88
C LEU A 53 18.66 13.08 -23.45
N PRO A 54 19.70 13.03 -24.30
CA PRO A 54 20.96 12.40 -23.92
C PRO A 54 21.49 13.13 -22.69
N LEU A 55 21.64 12.40 -21.59
CA LEU A 55 22.27 12.97 -20.40
C LEU A 55 23.69 13.38 -20.77
N PRO A 56 24.11 14.63 -20.51
CA PRO A 56 25.49 15.00 -20.70
C PRO A 56 26.34 14.07 -19.84
N GLN A 57 27.33 13.42 -20.45
CA GLN A 57 28.33 12.67 -19.69
C GLN A 57 29.06 13.68 -18.81
N VAL A 58 28.70 13.69 -17.52
CA VAL A 58 29.41 14.49 -16.54
C VAL A 58 30.80 13.88 -16.43
N ALA A 59 31.83 14.66 -16.75
CA ALA A 59 33.20 14.22 -16.57
C ALA A 59 33.39 13.77 -15.11
N GLU A 60 33.93 12.56 -14.89
CA GLU A 60 34.15 11.95 -13.56
C GLU A 60 34.67 12.91 -12.47
N PRO A 61 35.60 13.86 -12.73
CA PRO A 61 36.06 14.75 -11.66
C PRO A 61 34.96 15.69 -11.13
N LEU A 62 34.05 16.18 -11.99
CA LEU A 62 33.03 17.16 -11.60
C LEU A 62 32.01 16.58 -10.63
N GLY A 63 31.64 15.31 -10.78
CA GLY A 63 30.68 14.66 -9.90
C GLY A 63 31.18 14.59 -8.45
N THR A 64 32.46 14.26 -8.26
CA THR A 64 33.07 14.16 -6.93
C THR A 64 33.26 15.52 -6.27
N GLU A 65 33.62 16.54 -7.04
CA GLU A 65 33.78 17.91 -6.55
C GLU A 65 32.44 18.52 -6.10
N VAL A 66 31.40 18.39 -6.93
CA VAL A 66 30.04 18.87 -6.60
C VAL A 66 29.48 18.15 -5.37
N LEU A 67 29.62 16.81 -5.29
CA LEU A 67 29.22 16.05 -4.11
C LEU A 67 30.02 16.46 -2.86
N GLY A 68 31.30 16.80 -3.02
CA GLY A 68 32.14 17.34 -1.97
C GLY A 68 31.59 18.66 -1.43
N LEU A 69 31.26 19.61 -2.32
CA LEU A 69 30.68 20.90 -1.96
C LEU A 69 29.30 20.76 -1.30
N VAL A 70 28.44 19.86 -1.80
CA VAL A 70 27.13 19.58 -1.18
C VAL A 70 27.30 19.03 0.23
N ARG A 71 28.20 18.06 0.44
CA ARG A 71 28.50 17.54 1.79
C ARG A 71 29.08 18.62 2.69
N GLN A 72 29.95 19.48 2.16
CA GLN A 72 30.55 20.56 2.93
C GLN A 72 29.49 21.58 3.36
N ARG A 73 28.53 21.89 2.49
CA ARG A 73 27.41 22.77 2.80
C ARG A 73 26.47 22.19 3.84
N ILE A 74 26.09 20.91 3.70
CA ILE A 74 25.28 20.21 4.71
C ILE A 74 25.95 20.22 6.09
N ARG A 75 27.28 20.05 6.13
CA ARG A 75 28.06 20.17 7.38
C ARG A 75 28.14 21.61 7.90
N ALA A 76 28.34 22.59 7.02
CA ALA A 76 28.47 23.99 7.39
C ALA A 76 27.16 24.61 7.89
N GLU A 77 26.02 24.18 7.33
CA GLU A 77 24.69 24.60 7.74
C GLU A 77 24.23 23.89 9.04
N GLY A 78 25.03 22.97 9.58
CA GLY A 78 24.74 22.33 10.86
C GLY A 78 23.44 21.54 10.86
N ILE A 79 22.95 21.14 9.68
CA ILE A 79 21.88 20.14 9.53
C ILE A 79 22.50 18.77 9.85
N GLU A 80 23.09 18.64 11.04
CA GLU A 80 23.20 17.35 11.67
C GLU A 80 21.76 16.92 11.92
N PRO A 81 21.29 15.76 11.41
CA PRO A 81 20.00 15.24 11.82
C PRO A 81 20.06 15.19 13.35
N SER A 82 19.21 16.00 14.00
CA SER A 82 19.32 16.32 15.42
C SER A 82 18.95 15.11 16.29
N LEU A 83 19.75 14.05 16.22
CA LEU A 83 19.69 12.86 17.04
C LEU A 83 20.30 13.13 18.42
N SER A 84 20.90 14.32 18.63
CA SER A 84 21.55 14.70 19.89
C SER A 84 20.57 14.91 21.05
N LEU A 85 19.30 15.26 20.78
CA LEU A 85 18.25 15.35 21.81
C LEU A 85 17.80 13.98 22.33
N TRP A 86 18.03 12.89 21.59
CA TRP A 86 17.60 11.56 22.01
C TRP A 86 18.59 10.88 22.97
N ASN A 87 19.87 11.28 22.92
CA ASN A 87 20.95 10.61 23.67
C ASN A 87 21.14 11.04 25.12
N ARG A 88 20.52 12.13 25.60
CA ARG A 88 20.74 12.61 26.99
C ARG A 88 19.61 12.34 27.98
N GLY A 89 18.40 11.99 27.52
CA GLY A 89 17.26 11.73 28.41
C GLY A 89 16.25 10.69 27.92
N GLY A 90 16.24 10.38 26.62
CA GLY A 90 15.25 9.45 26.04
C GLY A 90 15.43 8.00 26.47
N TRP A 91 16.67 7.54 26.68
CA TRP A 91 16.96 6.14 27.00
C TRP A 91 16.40 5.67 28.35
N ARG A 92 16.32 6.55 29.35
CA ARG A 92 15.74 6.19 30.67
C ARG A 92 14.22 6.00 30.59
N ILE A 93 13.53 6.88 29.87
CA ILE A 93 12.08 6.80 29.66
C ILE A 93 11.74 5.60 28.75
N LEU A 94 12.55 5.35 27.72
CA LEU A 94 12.38 4.20 26.83
C LEU A 94 12.58 2.85 27.56
N SER A 95 13.45 2.81 28.58
CA SER A 95 13.68 1.59 29.37
C SER A 95 12.48 1.18 30.24
N LEU A 96 11.74 2.16 30.78
CA LEU A 96 10.50 1.94 31.53
C LEU A 96 9.34 1.49 30.63
N PHE A 97 9.30 1.98 29.39
CA PHE A 97 8.31 1.56 28.40
C PHE A 97 8.67 0.26 27.67
N ARG A 98 9.88 -0.28 27.81
CA ARG A 98 10.35 -1.46 27.06
C ARG A 98 9.56 -2.74 27.39
N ARG A 99 9.09 -2.88 28.63
CA ARG A 99 8.32 -4.07 29.06
C ARG A 99 6.90 -4.13 28.48
N PRO A 100 6.07 -3.07 28.55
CA PRO A 100 4.76 -3.10 27.89
C PRO A 100 4.86 -3.08 26.36
N LEU A 101 5.89 -2.45 25.78
CA LEU A 101 6.02 -2.35 24.33
C LEU A 101 6.30 -3.71 23.68
N LEU A 102 7.13 -4.57 24.31
CA LEU A 102 7.39 -5.92 23.81
C LEU A 102 6.12 -6.80 23.82
N ALA A 103 5.28 -6.68 24.86
CA ALA A 103 4.01 -7.38 24.94
C ALA A 103 2.99 -6.87 23.90
N TYR A 104 3.01 -5.58 23.58
CA TYR A 104 2.14 -5.01 22.56
C TYR A 104 2.60 -5.42 21.15
N THR A 105 3.90 -5.40 20.88
CA THR A 105 4.44 -5.83 19.58
C THR A 105 4.18 -7.31 19.32
N SER A 106 4.27 -8.18 20.32
CA SER A 106 3.94 -9.60 20.15
C SER A 106 2.45 -9.79 19.85
N LEU A 107 1.57 -9.04 20.53
CA LEU A 107 0.14 -9.10 20.29
C LEU A 107 -0.23 -8.65 18.86
N VAL A 108 0.36 -7.55 18.37
CA VAL A 108 0.14 -7.07 16.99
C VAL A 108 0.62 -8.10 15.96
N VAL A 109 1.78 -8.72 16.19
CA VAL A 109 2.30 -9.77 15.29
C VAL A 109 1.41 -11.01 15.29
N ILE A 110 0.92 -11.44 16.46
CA ILE A 110 -0.01 -12.58 16.57
C ILE A 110 -1.32 -12.27 15.84
N VAL A 111 -1.91 -11.10 16.06
CA VAL A 111 -3.14 -10.68 15.37
C VAL A 111 -2.92 -10.61 13.85
N GLY A 112 -1.79 -10.06 13.41
CA GLY A 112 -1.41 -10.02 12.00
C GLY A 112 -1.25 -11.41 11.38
N LEU A 113 -0.62 -12.35 12.08
CA LEU A 113 -0.48 -13.74 11.64
C LEU A 113 -1.83 -14.47 11.57
N VAL A 114 -2.74 -14.23 12.52
CA VAL A 114 -4.09 -14.82 12.49
C VAL A 114 -4.89 -14.29 11.30
N ILE A 115 -4.90 -12.97 11.09
CA ILE A 115 -5.60 -12.35 9.93
C ILE A 115 -4.96 -12.84 8.62
N GLY A 116 -3.63 -12.85 8.53
CA GLY A 116 -2.90 -13.34 7.37
C GLY A 116 -3.19 -14.81 7.08
N GLY A 117 -3.26 -15.66 8.11
CA GLY A 117 -3.62 -17.07 7.99
C GLY A 117 -5.05 -17.28 7.48
N ILE A 118 -6.02 -16.49 7.97
CA ILE A 118 -7.41 -16.54 7.50
C ILE A 118 -7.49 -16.13 6.02
N LEU A 119 -6.83 -15.03 5.63
CA LEU A 119 -6.82 -14.58 4.24
C LEU A 119 -6.11 -15.57 3.31
N PHE A 120 -5.00 -16.16 3.78
CA PHE A 120 -4.28 -17.19 3.04
C PHE A 120 -5.13 -18.44 2.85
N TRP A 121 -5.84 -18.88 3.89
CA TRP A 121 -6.78 -20.00 3.81
C TRP A 121 -7.89 -19.74 2.80
N PHE A 122 -8.52 -18.56 2.84
CA PHE A 122 -9.54 -18.16 1.86
C PHE A 122 -9.00 -18.17 0.43
N SER A 123 -7.80 -17.62 0.22
CA SER A 123 -7.16 -17.64 -1.10
C SER A 123 -6.80 -19.05 -1.57
N TYR A 124 -6.39 -19.92 -0.65
CA TYR A 124 -6.09 -21.32 -0.93
C TYR A 124 -7.34 -22.09 -1.34
N SER A 125 -8.43 -21.97 -0.57
CA SER A 125 -9.69 -22.66 -0.88
C SER A 125 -10.29 -22.22 -2.23
N GLN A 126 -10.11 -20.95 -2.62
CA GLN A 126 -10.57 -20.45 -3.91
C GLN A 126 -9.81 -21.03 -5.11
N ARG A 127 -8.59 -21.55 -4.91
CA ARG A 127 -7.80 -22.18 -5.99
C ARG A 127 -8.16 -23.64 -6.24
N VAL A 128 -9.01 -24.25 -5.40
CA VAL A 128 -9.29 -25.70 -5.46
C VAL A 128 -10.65 -26.02 -6.10
N THR A 129 -11.51 -25.04 -6.36
CA THR A 129 -12.75 -25.25 -7.11
C THR A 129 -12.58 -24.81 -8.56
N VAL A 130 -11.67 -25.45 -9.31
CA VAL A 130 -11.84 -25.53 -10.75
C VAL A 130 -12.90 -26.60 -10.96
N ASP A 131 -14.13 -26.15 -11.17
CA ASP A 131 -15.26 -27.03 -11.45
C ASP A 131 -15.04 -27.67 -12.82
N LEU A 132 -14.33 -28.81 -12.84
CA LEU A 132 -14.07 -29.63 -14.02
C LEU A 132 -15.37 -30.23 -14.62
N SER A 133 -16.51 -30.01 -13.95
CA SER A 133 -17.81 -30.48 -14.40
C SER A 133 -18.45 -29.61 -15.49
N ASP A 134 -18.00 -28.36 -15.65
CA ASP A 134 -18.51 -27.42 -16.67
C ASP A 134 -17.57 -27.24 -17.87
N LEU A 135 -16.38 -27.86 -17.86
CA LEU A 135 -15.47 -27.82 -19.00
C LEU A 135 -15.96 -28.78 -20.08
N THR A 136 -16.42 -28.22 -21.18
CA THR A 136 -16.71 -29.00 -22.39
C THR A 136 -15.42 -29.57 -22.96
N LEU A 137 -15.50 -30.75 -23.58
CA LEU A 137 -14.31 -31.47 -24.09
C LEU A 137 -13.49 -30.61 -25.07
N ASP A 138 -14.17 -29.71 -25.80
CA ASP A 138 -13.58 -28.75 -26.73
C ASP A 138 -12.75 -27.65 -26.02
N GLU A 139 -13.14 -27.22 -24.82
CA GLU A 139 -12.40 -26.20 -24.05
C GLU A 139 -11.16 -26.80 -23.39
N VAL A 140 -11.19 -28.09 -23.03
CA VAL A 140 -10.01 -28.82 -22.54
C VAL A 140 -8.99 -28.99 -23.67
N GLU A 141 -9.44 -29.30 -24.88
CA GLU A 141 -8.57 -29.42 -26.05
C GLU A 141 -7.92 -28.06 -26.39
N GLN A 142 -8.69 -26.97 -26.30
CA GLN A 142 -8.18 -25.62 -26.55
C GLN A 142 -7.21 -25.12 -25.45
N ALA A 143 -7.46 -25.47 -24.18
CA ALA A 143 -6.53 -25.18 -23.09
C ALA A 143 -5.23 -25.99 -23.21
N TRP A 144 -5.32 -27.23 -23.70
CA TRP A 144 -4.15 -28.08 -23.97
C TRP A 144 -3.28 -27.51 -25.09
N GLU A 145 -3.87 -27.00 -26.18
CA GLU A 145 -3.13 -26.32 -27.24
C GLU A 145 -2.41 -25.04 -26.75
N LEU A 146 -3.03 -24.29 -25.83
CA LEU A 146 -2.43 -23.08 -25.25
C LEU A 146 -1.32 -23.35 -24.22
N ILE A 147 -1.37 -24.49 -23.52
CA ILE A 147 -0.33 -24.91 -22.56
C ILE A 147 0.80 -25.69 -23.25
N SER A 148 0.55 -26.24 -24.44
CA SER A 148 1.49 -27.05 -25.23
C SER A 148 2.39 -26.33 -26.26
N PRO A 149 2.70 -25.02 -26.24
CA PRO A 149 3.67 -24.49 -27.20
C PRO A 149 5.14 -24.61 -26.79
N GLU A 150 5.48 -25.04 -25.56
CA GLU A 150 6.89 -25.08 -25.09
C GLU A 150 7.32 -26.33 -24.31
N MET A 151 6.48 -27.35 -24.14
CA MET A 151 7.01 -28.68 -23.83
C MET A 151 7.61 -29.25 -25.12
N GLU A 152 8.90 -28.97 -25.36
CA GLU A 152 9.77 -29.92 -26.05
C GLU A 152 9.64 -31.24 -25.28
N VAL A 153 8.66 -32.06 -25.67
CA VAL A 153 8.59 -33.42 -25.20
C VAL A 153 9.86 -34.04 -25.74
N ASP A 154 10.86 -34.19 -24.85
CA ASP A 154 12.15 -34.78 -25.18
C ASP A 154 11.87 -36.04 -25.98
N MET A 155 12.19 -36.03 -27.28
CA MET A 155 11.95 -37.20 -28.13
C MET A 155 12.76 -38.40 -27.63
N GLU A 156 13.80 -38.16 -26.82
CA GLU A 156 14.50 -39.20 -26.07
C GLU A 156 13.60 -39.91 -25.03
N LEU A 157 12.70 -39.19 -24.36
CA LEU A 157 11.76 -39.80 -23.41
C LEU A 157 10.72 -40.66 -24.12
N ILE A 158 10.23 -40.22 -25.29
CA ILE A 158 9.32 -41.02 -26.13
C ILE A 158 10.04 -42.25 -26.66
N ALA A 159 11.30 -42.12 -27.13
CA ALA A 159 12.09 -43.25 -27.60
C ALA A 159 12.42 -44.26 -26.48
N LEU A 160 12.63 -43.78 -25.25
CA LEU A 160 12.79 -44.62 -24.07
C LEU A 160 11.48 -45.35 -23.72
N LEU A 161 10.34 -44.66 -23.78
CA LEU A 161 9.02 -45.26 -23.58
C LEU A 161 8.68 -46.32 -24.62
N ASP A 162 9.03 -46.10 -25.89
CA ASP A 162 8.84 -47.09 -26.97
C ASP A 162 9.79 -48.30 -26.86
N SER A 163 10.91 -48.14 -26.13
CA SER A 163 11.86 -49.23 -25.88
C SER A 163 11.48 -50.15 -24.72
N LEU A 164 10.51 -49.73 -23.89
CA LEU A 164 10.05 -50.51 -22.74
C LEU A 164 9.05 -51.57 -23.19
N SER A 165 9.26 -52.80 -22.70
CA SER A 165 8.35 -53.90 -23.01
C SER A 165 7.03 -53.75 -22.24
N PRO A 166 5.89 -54.23 -22.79
CA PRO A 166 4.59 -54.11 -22.13
C PRO A 166 4.52 -54.79 -20.75
N GLU A 167 5.44 -55.70 -20.44
CA GLU A 167 5.56 -56.33 -19.12
C GLU A 167 6.14 -55.35 -18.08
N GLU A 168 7.11 -54.52 -18.46
CA GLU A 168 7.74 -53.51 -17.59
C GLU A 168 6.80 -52.33 -17.31
N ILE A 169 5.97 -51.95 -18.29
CA ILE A 169 4.97 -50.88 -18.11
C ILE A 169 3.92 -51.30 -17.06
N SER A 170 3.57 -52.59 -17.02
CA SER A 170 2.60 -53.11 -16.04
C SER A 170 3.10 -53.08 -14.60
N SER A 171 4.42 -53.20 -14.36
CA SER A 171 4.97 -53.13 -13.00
C SER A 171 4.99 -51.70 -12.42
N PHE A 172 5.07 -50.66 -13.26
CA PHE A 172 4.99 -49.26 -12.81
C PHE A 172 3.58 -48.84 -12.36
N SER A 173 2.53 -49.47 -12.92
CA SER A 173 1.14 -49.24 -12.53
C SER A 173 0.85 -49.64 -11.08
N ASP A 174 1.48 -50.73 -10.60
CA ASP A 174 1.23 -51.24 -9.25
C ASP A 174 1.91 -50.41 -8.15
N GLU A 175 2.94 -49.64 -8.51
CA GLU A 175 3.69 -48.79 -7.56
C GLU A 175 3.10 -47.37 -7.45
N LEU A 176 2.22 -46.96 -8.36
CA LEU A 176 1.54 -45.66 -8.36
C LEU A 176 0.14 -45.73 -7.73
N LYS A 177 -0.01 -46.42 -6.59
CA LYS A 177 -1.20 -46.27 -5.73
C LYS A 177 -1.11 -44.95 -4.97
N VAL A 178 -1.57 -43.88 -5.61
CA VAL A 178 -1.85 -42.62 -4.92
C VAL A 178 -3.09 -42.86 -4.04
N GLU A 179 -2.87 -43.10 -2.76
CA GLU A 179 -3.92 -43.06 -1.73
C GLU A 179 -4.50 -41.64 -1.68
N VAL A 180 -5.68 -41.47 -2.27
CA VAL A 180 -6.51 -40.28 -2.07
C VAL A 180 -7.46 -40.59 -0.93
N GLU A 181 -7.16 -40.10 0.28
CA GLU A 181 -8.09 -40.13 1.41
C GLU A 181 -9.30 -39.23 1.12
N PRO A 182 -10.54 -39.75 1.13
CA PRO A 182 -11.73 -38.94 0.93
C PRO A 182 -12.39 -38.66 2.28
N ASP A 183 -11.90 -37.67 3.02
CA ASP A 183 -12.60 -37.16 4.20
C ASP A 183 -12.62 -35.64 4.17
N LEU A 184 -13.73 -35.05 3.71
CA LEU A 184 -14.26 -33.79 4.25
C LEU A 184 -15.71 -33.60 3.80
N ILE A 185 -16.59 -33.95 4.72
CA ILE A 185 -18.02 -33.66 4.72
C ILE A 185 -18.21 -32.13 4.69
N LEU A 186 -18.82 -31.62 3.62
CA LEU A 186 -19.30 -30.25 3.50
C LEU A 186 -20.49 -30.05 4.45
N SER A 187 -20.22 -29.52 5.66
CA SER A 187 -21.26 -28.97 6.52
C SER A 187 -21.49 -27.50 6.18
N GLU A 188 -22.73 -27.18 5.82
CA GLU A 188 -23.30 -25.86 5.54
C GLU A 188 -22.91 -24.82 6.62
N VAL A 189 -22.47 -23.62 6.21
CA VAL A 189 -22.28 -22.47 7.09
C VAL A 189 -23.07 -21.27 6.53
N PRO A 190 -23.89 -20.59 7.36
CA PRO A 190 -24.83 -19.58 6.90
C PRO A 190 -24.16 -18.22 6.69
N ILE A 191 -24.70 -17.48 5.70
CA ILE A 191 -24.31 -16.12 5.36
C ILE A 191 -24.81 -15.17 6.47
N LEU A 192 -23.90 -14.38 7.07
CA LEU A 192 -24.24 -13.23 7.91
C LEU A 192 -23.77 -11.92 7.24
N PRO A 193 -24.55 -10.82 7.35
CA PRO A 193 -24.31 -9.59 6.62
C PRO A 193 -23.29 -8.68 7.31
N SER A 194 -22.52 -7.98 6.47
CA SER A 194 -21.49 -7.00 6.81
C SER A 194 -22.05 -5.76 7.52
N GLY A 195 -21.49 -5.43 8.68
CA GLY A 195 -21.67 -4.13 9.33
C GLY A 195 -20.58 -3.87 10.36
N TYR A 196 -19.49 -3.19 9.95
CA TYR A 196 -18.47 -2.67 10.88
C TYR A 196 -18.42 -1.15 10.80
N LEU A 197 -18.80 -0.52 11.91
CA LEU A 197 -18.56 0.88 12.25
C LEU A 197 -17.10 1.04 12.68
N ASN A 198 -16.35 1.94 12.04
CA ASN A 198 -14.99 2.31 12.42
C ASN A 198 -15.00 3.68 13.13
N SER A 199 -14.28 3.78 14.25
CA SER A 199 -14.27 4.92 15.17
C SER A 199 -13.55 6.14 14.57
N GLY A 200 -14.30 7.23 14.39
CA GLY A 200 -13.85 8.45 13.72
C GLY A 200 -13.07 9.40 14.62
N TYR A 201 -11.79 9.57 14.34
CA TYR A 201 -11.09 10.84 14.57
C TYR A 201 -11.08 11.60 13.24
N PHE A 202 -11.91 12.64 13.13
CA PHE A 202 -11.92 13.50 11.94
C PHE A 202 -10.82 14.56 12.09
N TYR A 203 -9.72 14.39 11.37
CA TYR A 203 -8.81 15.49 11.09
C TYR A 203 -9.42 16.32 9.96
N TYR A 204 -9.95 17.49 10.30
CA TYR A 204 -10.33 18.49 9.30
C TYR A 204 -9.06 19.24 8.88
N ASP A 205 -8.66 19.08 7.62
CA ASP A 205 -7.60 19.88 7.00
C ASP A 205 -8.17 21.29 6.75
N LEU A 206 -7.83 22.23 7.63
CA LEU A 206 -8.36 23.60 7.59
C LEU A 206 -7.95 24.39 6.34
N SER A 207 -7.04 23.84 5.52
CA SER A 207 -6.66 24.45 4.23
C SER A 207 -7.78 24.45 3.19
N ASP A 208 -8.87 23.71 3.44
CA ASP A 208 -10.04 23.67 2.57
C ASP A 208 -11.11 24.72 2.88
N PHE A 209 -11.01 25.48 3.98
CA PHE A 209 -11.97 26.53 4.34
C PHE A 209 -11.43 27.92 3.99
N SER A 210 -12.28 28.78 3.46
CA SER A 210 -11.97 30.21 3.36
C SER A 210 -11.81 30.83 4.75
N PRO A 211 -11.08 31.94 4.92
CA PRO A 211 -10.91 32.57 6.22
C PRO A 211 -12.25 32.86 6.94
N GLU A 212 -13.27 33.25 6.16
CA GLU A 212 -14.64 33.52 6.63
C GLU A 212 -15.34 32.24 7.12
N GLU A 213 -15.20 31.12 6.41
CA GLU A 213 -15.74 29.82 6.84
C GLU A 213 -15.00 29.28 8.08
N ILE A 214 -13.69 29.54 8.21
CA ILE A 214 -12.93 29.18 9.42
C ILE A 214 -13.46 29.99 10.62
N GLU A 215 -13.68 31.30 10.46
CA GLU A 215 -14.29 32.13 11.49
C GLU A 215 -15.70 31.65 11.86
N GLU A 216 -16.53 31.29 10.88
CA GLU A 216 -17.87 30.76 11.12
C GLU A 216 -17.83 29.42 11.88
N ILE A 217 -16.91 28.51 11.53
CA ILE A 217 -16.73 27.23 12.22
C ILE A 217 -16.24 27.44 13.65
N ILE A 218 -15.30 28.37 13.86
CA ILE A 218 -14.82 28.74 15.20
C ILE A 218 -15.98 29.34 16.02
N GLN A 219 -16.79 30.21 15.43
CA GLN A 219 -17.94 30.83 16.07
C GLN A 219 -19.00 29.77 16.45
N GLN A 220 -19.33 28.85 15.54
CA GLN A 220 -20.29 27.76 15.79
C GLN A 220 -19.79 26.79 16.88
N LEU A 221 -18.49 26.53 16.96
CA LEU A 221 -17.89 25.71 18.01
C LEU A 221 -17.85 26.44 19.36
N SER A 222 -17.62 27.76 19.35
CA SER A 222 -17.67 28.62 20.54
C SER A 222 -19.09 28.68 21.12
N ASP A 223 -20.10 28.88 20.26
CA ASP A 223 -21.50 28.98 20.69
C ASP A 223 -22.03 27.64 21.22
N LYS A 224 -21.64 26.52 20.61
CA LYS A 224 -21.97 25.17 21.11
C LYS A 224 -21.22 24.80 22.41
N GLY A 225 -20.06 25.41 22.67
CA GLY A 225 -19.32 25.25 23.92
C GLY A 225 -19.94 26.00 25.11
N SER A 226 -20.74 27.04 24.85
CA SER A 226 -21.28 27.93 25.89
C SER A 226 -22.62 27.48 26.49
N SER A 227 -23.31 26.49 25.93
CA SER A 227 -24.64 26.07 26.38
C SER A 227 -24.69 24.72 27.09
N ASN A 228 -23.56 24.17 27.55
CA ASN A 228 -23.55 22.88 28.25
C ASN A 228 -23.69 23.08 29.77
N PRO A 229 -24.81 22.69 30.41
CA PRO A 229 -24.94 22.73 31.85
C PRO A 229 -23.93 21.78 32.49
N SER A 230 -23.21 22.26 33.49
CA SER A 230 -22.18 21.56 34.28
C SER A 230 -22.39 20.04 34.39
N PRO A 231 -21.50 19.21 33.83
CA PRO A 231 -21.47 17.80 34.16
C PRO A 231 -20.69 17.62 35.48
N GLN A 232 -21.26 16.83 36.37
CA GLN A 232 -20.56 16.28 37.53
C GLN A 232 -19.26 15.60 37.08
N LYS A 233 -18.22 15.82 37.87
CA LYS A 233 -16.87 15.26 37.78
C LYS A 233 -16.91 13.75 37.54
N GLU A 234 -16.52 13.29 36.36
CA GLU A 234 -15.65 12.11 36.17
C GLU A 234 -14.73 12.35 34.96
N GLY A 235 -13.49 11.89 35.07
CA GLY A 235 -12.34 12.40 34.34
C GLY A 235 -12.23 11.96 32.88
N GLY A 236 -11.73 12.87 32.05
CA GLY A 236 -11.39 12.61 30.64
C GLY A 236 -11.29 13.90 29.83
N GLY A 237 -10.42 14.84 30.24
CA GLY A 237 -10.28 16.13 29.57
C GLY A 237 -9.52 16.01 28.24
N ALA A 238 -10.24 16.08 27.11
CA ALA A 238 -9.64 16.37 25.81
C ALA A 238 -9.17 17.83 25.78
N ARG A 239 -7.86 18.05 25.62
CA ARG A 239 -7.28 19.39 25.40
C ARG A 239 -7.07 19.60 23.91
N LEU A 240 -7.79 20.56 23.32
CA LEU A 240 -7.48 21.11 22.00
C LEU A 240 -6.29 22.05 22.15
N PHE A 241 -5.16 21.71 21.53
CA PHE A 241 -4.01 22.61 21.41
C PHE A 241 -4.15 23.40 20.12
N LEU A 242 -4.65 24.64 20.21
CA LEU A 242 -4.50 25.63 19.14
C LEU A 242 -3.12 26.25 19.28
N LYS A 243 -2.28 26.08 18.26
CA LYS A 243 -0.96 26.73 18.18
C LYS A 243 -1.18 28.12 17.56
N PRO A 244 -0.71 29.22 18.17
CA PRO A 244 -0.86 30.55 17.58
C PRO A 244 -0.05 30.65 16.29
N ILE A 245 -0.68 31.16 15.23
CA ILE A 245 -0.04 31.52 13.95
C ILE A 245 0.34 32.99 14.07
N ASP A 246 1.41 33.28 14.81
CA ASP A 246 2.06 34.58 14.79
C ASP A 246 3.50 34.37 14.32
N GLU A 247 3.67 34.21 13.00
CA GLU A 247 4.93 34.43 12.27
C GLU A 247 4.72 34.13 10.78
N PHE A 248 4.10 35.07 10.06
CA PHE A 248 4.43 35.26 8.66
C PHE A 248 4.80 36.73 8.44
N VAL A 249 6.12 36.91 8.41
CA VAL A 249 6.86 38.11 8.07
C VAL A 249 6.54 38.51 6.63
N SER A 250 6.36 39.83 6.48
CA SER A 250 6.44 40.63 5.27
C SER A 250 7.43 40.14 4.21
N ILE A 251 6.95 39.92 2.99
CA ILE A 251 7.57 40.37 1.73
C ILE A 251 6.44 40.87 0.83
#